data_AF-A0A1V9UIC6-F1
#
_entry.id   AF-A0A1V9UIC6-F1
#
_cell.length_a   1.000
_cell.length_b   1.000
_cell.length_c   1.000
_cell.angle_alpha   90.00
_cell.angle_beta   90.00
_cell.angle_gamma   90.00
#
_symmetry.space_group_name_H-M   'P 1'
#
loop_
_entity.id
_entity.type
_entity.pdbx_description
1 polymer ?
#
loop_
_entity_poly.entity_id
_entity_poly.type
_entity_poly.pdbx_seq_one_letter_code
_entity_poly.pdbx_strand_id
1 'polypeptide(L)'
;MKNRKTHDRKSSTFDSFIAARGAATERLVMSAARTVDAYKYRNITEYCKTLAKIIGQLREAEAQSTASPFHSGKCKNFSHVTLLRNESYRQIVEQAFNVSRSNSMTDDVIEEDLEVLKAINAGLVAQVTLLKAKIISLDSCQEDGGSRGGIGEYEEGGAIIDELNQKLFLILKLFQLLRLNTIKAVRIIEVPTDAHEAGLHGVLGLIATSTELDQLELILDSLPTELRKQLNAILRSAEFQRS
;
A
#
# COMPACT_ATOMS: atom_id res chain seq x y z
N MET A 1 34.98 -44.42 21.38
CA MET A 1 34.92 -43.23 22.26
C MET A 1 36.34 -42.85 22.65
N LYS A 2 36.88 -41.74 22.12
CA LYS A 2 38.24 -41.25 22.45
C LYS A 2 38.12 -40.11 23.46
N ASN A 3 38.43 -40.38 24.72
CA ASN A 3 38.54 -39.37 25.77
C ASN A 3 39.68 -38.41 25.43
N ARG A 4 39.34 -37.18 25.02
CA ARG A 4 40.30 -36.08 24.93
C ARG A 4 40.72 -35.71 26.35
N LYS A 5 41.97 -36.03 26.69
CA LYS A 5 42.63 -35.54 27.91
C LYS A 5 42.56 -34.01 27.89
N THR A 6 41.82 -33.44 28.84
CA THR A 6 41.92 -32.02 29.17
C THR A 6 43.29 -31.83 29.81
N HIS A 7 44.23 -31.25 29.07
CA HIS A 7 45.46 -30.77 29.67
C HIS A 7 45.07 -29.64 30.62
N ASP A 8 45.18 -29.89 31.92
CA ASP A 8 45.05 -28.86 32.95
C ASP A 8 46.11 -27.79 32.69
N ARG A 9 45.65 -26.69 32.13
CA ARG A 9 46.48 -25.54 31.79
C ARG A 9 46.82 -24.85 33.12
N LYS A 10 48.11 -24.80 33.48
CA LYS A 10 48.58 -24.07 34.67
C LYS A 10 48.11 -22.62 34.57
N SER A 11 47.47 -22.12 35.61
CA SER A 11 46.98 -20.74 35.68
C SER A 11 48.14 -19.78 35.53
N SER A 12 48.14 -19.00 34.45
CA SER A 12 49.11 -17.97 34.17
C SER A 12 48.73 -16.70 34.95
N THR A 13 49.71 -15.94 35.44
CA THR A 13 49.48 -14.63 36.06
C THR A 13 48.69 -13.69 35.13
N PHE A 14 48.80 -13.91 33.82
CA PHE A 14 48.08 -13.17 32.79
C PHE A 14 46.61 -13.58 32.62
N ASP A 15 46.15 -14.70 33.19
CA ASP A 15 44.77 -15.16 33.04
C ASP A 15 43.77 -14.19 33.68
N SER A 16 44.16 -13.55 34.79
CA SER A 16 43.37 -12.50 35.45
C SER A 16 43.17 -11.28 34.56
N PHE A 17 44.24 -10.82 33.89
CA PHE A 17 44.21 -9.70 32.96
C PHE A 17 43.42 -10.04 31.68
N ILE A 18 43.56 -11.27 31.18
CA ILE A 18 42.80 -11.77 30.02
C ILE A 18 41.31 -11.84 30.35
N ALA A 19 40.94 -12.35 31.54
CA ALA A 19 39.56 -12.41 32.00
C ALA A 19 38.96 -11.01 32.18
N ALA A 20 39.68 -10.09 32.83
CA ALA A 20 39.23 -8.71 33.01
C ALA A 20 39.00 -7.98 31.68
N ARG A 21 39.91 -8.16 30.71
CA ARG A 21 39.78 -7.59 29.37
C ARG A 21 38.67 -8.25 28.55
N GLY A 22 38.44 -9.56 28.75
CA GLY A 22 37.31 -10.30 28.19
C GLY A 22 35.98 -9.75 28.67
N ALA A 23 35.80 -9.63 29.98
CA ALA A 23 34.59 -9.09 30.60
C ALA A 23 34.32 -7.63 30.20
N ALA A 24 35.36 -6.79 30.15
CA ALA A 24 35.23 -5.41 29.68
C ALA A 24 34.81 -5.36 28.20
N THR A 25 35.37 -6.25 27.38
CA THR A 25 34.97 -6.36 25.96
C THR A 25 33.52 -6.78 25.84
N GLU A 26 33.07 -7.75 26.64
CA GLU A 26 31.70 -8.24 26.61
C GLU A 26 30.70 -7.12 26.93
N ARG A 27 31.01 -6.27 27.92
CA ARG A 27 30.22 -5.07 28.24
C ARG A 27 30.14 -4.11 27.06
N LEU A 28 31.26 -3.87 26.38
CA LEU A 28 31.29 -3.04 25.18
C LEU A 28 30.47 -3.64 24.03
N VAL A 29 30.51 -4.97 23.86
CA VAL A 29 29.69 -5.68 22.87
C VAL A 29 28.21 -5.54 23.18
N MET A 30 27.80 -5.73 24.44
CA MET A 30 26.40 -5.53 24.86
C MET A 30 25.95 -4.08 24.67
N SER A 31 26.81 -3.11 25.02
CA SER A 31 26.50 -1.69 24.84
C SER A 31 26.35 -1.34 23.36
N ALA A 32 27.27 -1.80 22.51
CA ALA A 32 27.21 -1.56 21.07
C ALA A 32 26.00 -2.25 20.41
N ALA A 33 25.66 -3.46 20.85
CA ALA A 33 24.50 -4.19 20.36
C ALA A 33 23.16 -3.53 20.75
N ARG A 34 23.13 -2.72 21.81
CA ARG A 34 21.94 -1.92 22.17
C ARG A 34 21.82 -0.61 21.40
N THR A 35 22.94 -0.02 20.98
CA THR A 35 22.94 1.26 20.27
C THR A 35 22.72 1.12 18.78
N VAL A 36 23.13 -0.01 18.20
CA VAL A 36 22.97 -0.28 16.77
C VAL A 36 21.70 -1.06 16.53
N ASP A 37 20.79 -0.45 15.79
CA ASP A 37 19.62 -1.15 15.28
C ASP A 37 20.04 -2.17 14.21
N ALA A 38 19.78 -3.44 14.49
CA ALA A 38 20.17 -4.55 13.64
C ALA A 38 19.32 -4.66 12.35
N TYR A 39 18.16 -4.00 12.29
CA TYR A 39 17.25 -4.03 11.13
C TYR A 39 17.87 -3.41 9.87
N LYS A 40 18.70 -2.38 10.04
CA LYS A 40 19.34 -1.65 8.95
C LYS A 40 20.36 -2.48 8.15
N TYR A 41 20.63 -3.71 8.56
CA TYR A 41 21.65 -4.57 7.98
C TYR A 41 21.06 -5.83 7.36
N ARG A 42 21.48 -6.13 6.12
CA ARG A 42 20.94 -7.27 5.35
C ARG A 42 21.35 -8.61 5.94
N ASN A 43 22.56 -8.68 6.49
CA ASN A 43 23.16 -9.89 7.04
C ASN A 43 23.89 -9.62 8.36
N ILE A 44 24.06 -10.68 9.16
CA ILE A 44 24.76 -10.61 10.46
C ILE A 44 26.22 -10.16 10.30
N THR A 45 26.84 -10.45 9.16
CA THR A 45 28.24 -10.07 8.89
C THR A 45 28.41 -8.55 8.74
N GLU A 46 27.49 -7.86 8.07
CA GLU A 46 27.45 -6.40 7.94
C GLU A 46 27.14 -5.73 9.27
N TYR A 47 26.21 -6.31 10.03
CA TYR A 47 25.95 -5.89 11.40
C TYR A 47 27.22 -6.00 12.26
N CYS A 48 27.91 -7.13 12.23
CA CYS A 48 29.18 -7.35 12.92
C CYS A 48 30.30 -6.41 12.45
N LYS A 49 30.36 -6.04 11.16
CA LYS A 49 31.33 -5.05 10.65
C LYS A 49 31.09 -3.68 11.28
N THR A 50 29.83 -3.28 11.44
CA THR A 50 29.47 -1.99 12.03
C THR A 50 29.68 -1.98 13.54
N LEU A 51 29.23 -3.04 14.22
CA LEU A 51 29.53 -3.26 15.64
C LEU A 51 31.04 -3.25 15.90
N ALA A 52 31.84 -3.88 15.04
CA ALA A 52 33.28 -3.92 15.23
C ALA A 52 33.94 -2.53 15.15
N LYS A 53 33.45 -1.65 14.27
CA LYS A 53 33.91 -0.24 14.21
C LYS A 53 33.56 0.51 15.49
N ILE A 54 32.32 0.38 15.96
CA ILE A 54 31.84 1.07 17.17
C ILE A 54 32.57 0.58 18.41
N ILE A 55 32.72 -0.74 18.56
CA ILE A 55 33.50 -1.33 19.67
C ILE A 55 34.96 -0.90 19.58
N GLY A 56 35.53 -0.76 18.38
CA GLY A 56 36.86 -0.19 18.18
C GLY A 56 36.98 1.22 18.76
N GLN A 57 36.03 2.10 18.40
CA GLN A 57 35.97 3.48 18.91
C GLN A 57 35.76 3.53 20.43
N LEU A 58 34.87 2.71 20.97
CA LEU A 58 34.63 2.63 22.42
C LEU A 58 35.89 2.15 23.17
N ARG A 59 36.61 1.17 22.63
CA ARG A 59 37.89 0.73 23.21
C ARG A 59 38.97 1.79 23.14
N GLU A 60 39.03 2.57 22.06
CA GLU A 60 39.97 3.69 21.94
C GLU A 60 39.67 4.78 22.98
N ALA A 61 38.39 5.11 23.17
CA ALA A 61 37.95 6.01 24.24
C ALA A 61 38.32 5.46 25.63
N GLU A 62 38.06 4.19 25.91
CA GLU A 62 38.43 3.58 27.19
C GLU A 62 39.95 3.48 27.40
N ALA A 63 40.74 3.30 26.33
CA ALA A 63 42.19 3.20 26.41
C ALA A 63 42.88 4.49 26.88
N GLN A 64 42.21 5.64 26.78
CA GLN A 64 42.70 6.92 27.29
C GLN A 64 42.73 6.98 28.83
N SER A 65 41.92 6.15 29.50
CA SER A 65 41.90 6.06 30.95
C SER A 65 42.99 5.11 31.47
N THR A 66 43.75 5.56 32.46
CA THR A 66 44.81 4.75 33.12
C THR A 66 44.26 3.57 33.93
N ALA A 67 42.97 3.63 34.32
CA ALA A 67 42.29 2.55 35.04
C ALA A 67 41.70 1.48 34.10
N SER A 68 41.78 1.67 32.79
CA SER A 68 41.16 0.77 31.82
C SER A 68 41.99 -0.49 31.54
N PRO A 69 41.35 -1.67 31.41
CA PRO A 69 42.01 -2.89 30.91
C PRO A 69 42.58 -2.77 29.48
N PHE A 70 42.21 -1.71 28.77
CA PHE A 70 42.65 -1.40 27.42
C PHE A 70 43.78 -0.37 27.37
N HIS A 71 44.19 0.18 28.51
CA HIS A 71 45.26 1.17 28.60
C HIS A 71 46.56 0.65 28.00
N SER A 72 46.88 1.13 26.80
CA SER A 72 48.09 0.80 26.06
C SER A 72 48.32 1.88 25.01
N GLY A 73 49.57 2.21 24.72
CA GLY A 73 49.90 3.31 23.79
C GLY A 73 49.37 3.13 22.36
N LYS A 74 48.89 1.93 21.98
CA LYS A 74 48.20 1.65 20.72
C LYS A 74 47.07 0.62 20.94
N CYS A 75 45.82 1.06 20.80
CA CYS A 75 44.68 0.15 20.77
C CYS A 75 44.69 -0.66 19.46
N LYS A 76 44.51 -1.99 19.55
CA LYS A 76 44.42 -2.84 18.35
C LYS A 76 43.02 -2.75 17.77
N ASN A 77 42.94 -2.64 16.43
CA ASN A 77 41.67 -2.67 15.70
C ASN A 77 40.86 -3.91 16.08
N PHE A 78 39.58 -3.70 16.41
CA PHE A 78 38.66 -4.78 16.70
C PHE A 78 38.01 -5.28 15.41
N SER A 79 38.18 -6.57 15.12
CA SER A 79 37.67 -7.16 13.88
C SER A 79 36.32 -7.82 14.09
N HIS A 80 35.44 -7.71 13.10
CA HIS A 80 34.17 -8.44 13.03
C HIS A 80 34.36 -9.96 13.11
N VAL A 81 35.51 -10.48 12.67
CA VAL A 81 35.85 -11.91 12.80
C VAL A 81 36.00 -12.32 14.28
N THR A 82 36.45 -11.40 15.15
CA THR A 82 36.56 -11.66 16.59
C THR A 82 35.20 -11.82 17.25
N LEU A 83 34.18 -11.08 16.80
CA LEU A 83 32.80 -11.23 17.25
C LEU A 83 32.22 -12.59 16.84
N LEU A 84 32.51 -13.04 15.61
CA LEU A 84 31.96 -14.29 15.07
C LEU A 84 32.69 -15.55 15.58
N ARG A 85 33.98 -15.44 15.93
CA ARG A 85 34.80 -16.58 16.37
C ARG A 85 34.67 -16.87 17.87
N ASN A 86 34.39 -15.87 18.68
CA ASN A 86 34.18 -16.05 20.11
C ASN A 86 32.71 -16.39 20.39
N GLU A 87 32.47 -17.54 21.02
CA GLU A 87 31.13 -18.05 21.25
C GLU A 87 30.27 -17.13 22.12
N SER A 88 30.84 -16.53 23.16
CA SER A 88 30.13 -15.60 24.06
C SER A 88 29.71 -14.33 23.32
N TYR A 89 30.60 -13.76 22.51
CA TYR A 89 30.28 -12.55 21.73
C TYR A 89 29.26 -12.85 20.63
N ARG A 90 29.40 -14.01 19.97
CA ARG A 90 28.47 -14.45 18.93
C ARG A 90 27.06 -14.61 19.47
N GLN A 91 26.88 -15.23 20.65
CA GLN A 91 25.58 -15.38 21.29
C GLN A 91 24.90 -14.04 21.54
N ILE A 92 25.63 -13.06 22.09
CA ILE A 92 25.11 -11.71 22.35
C ILE A 92 24.66 -11.03 21.05
N VAL A 93 25.49 -11.14 20.00
CA VAL A 93 25.22 -10.50 18.71
C VAL A 93 24.06 -11.18 17.98
N GLU A 94 24.00 -12.51 17.97
CA GLU A 94 22.91 -13.28 17.37
C GLU A 94 21.58 -13.03 18.08
N GLN A 95 21.59 -12.96 19.42
CA GLN A 95 20.39 -12.64 20.20
C GLN A 95 19.89 -11.23 19.86
N ALA A 96 20.76 -10.23 19.85
CA ALA A 96 20.39 -8.85 19.49
C ALA A 96 19.89 -8.75 18.03
N PHE A 97 20.55 -9.45 17.11
CA PHE A 97 20.19 -9.46 15.69
C PHE A 97 18.82 -10.11 15.43
N ASN A 98 18.56 -11.26 16.07
CA ASN A 98 17.32 -12.01 15.86
C ASN A 98 16.10 -11.34 16.53
N VAL A 99 16.26 -10.79 17.75
CA VAL A 99 15.17 -10.09 18.46
C VAL A 99 14.73 -8.83 17.72
N SER A 100 15.68 -8.07 17.16
CA SER A 100 15.36 -6.86 16.40
C SER A 100 14.58 -7.17 15.12
N ARG A 101 14.85 -8.33 14.48
CA ARG A 101 14.16 -8.76 13.26
C ARG A 101 12.78 -9.38 13.52
N SER A 102 12.59 -10.04 14.67
CA SER A 102 11.28 -10.58 15.03
C SER A 102 10.27 -9.48 15.38
N ASN A 103 10.74 -8.36 15.92
CA ASN A 103 9.87 -7.24 16.31
C ASN A 103 9.52 -6.33 15.12
N SER A 104 10.35 -6.26 14.08
CA SER A 104 10.07 -5.40 12.91
C SER A 104 8.98 -5.98 11.99
N MET A 105 8.89 -7.31 11.88
CA MET A 105 7.82 -7.95 11.10
C MET A 105 6.44 -7.68 11.69
N THR A 106 6.35 -7.42 13.00
CA THR A 106 5.10 -6.99 13.63
C THR A 106 4.86 -5.50 13.43
N ASP A 107 5.90 -4.65 13.52
CA ASP A 107 5.73 -3.20 13.39
C ASP A 107 5.39 -2.74 11.95
N ASP A 108 6.00 -3.33 10.92
CA ASP A 108 5.70 -2.97 9.52
C ASP A 108 4.24 -3.34 9.15
N VAL A 109 3.74 -4.48 9.64
CA VAL A 109 2.34 -4.92 9.44
C VAL A 109 1.37 -4.02 10.22
N ILE A 110 1.74 -3.61 11.44
CA ILE A 110 0.93 -2.70 12.25
C ILE A 110 0.86 -1.30 11.62
N GLU A 111 1.93 -0.83 10.98
CA GLU A 111 1.96 0.49 10.33
C GLU A 111 1.09 0.53 9.08
N GLU A 112 1.14 -0.51 8.22
CA GLU A 112 0.25 -0.63 7.06
C GLU A 112 -1.23 -0.72 7.47
N ASP A 113 -1.56 -1.53 8.48
CA ASP A 113 -2.93 -1.63 9.01
C ASP A 113 -3.42 -0.30 9.61
N LEU A 114 -2.52 0.47 10.22
CA LEU A 114 -2.84 1.76 10.82
C LEU A 114 -3.09 2.83 9.74
N GLU A 115 -2.36 2.82 8.63
CA GLU A 115 -2.64 3.69 7.48
C GLU A 115 -3.99 3.37 6.82
N VAL A 116 -4.30 2.09 6.64
CA VAL A 116 -5.60 1.65 6.14
C VAL A 116 -6.73 2.11 7.07
N LEU A 117 -6.57 1.93 8.38
CA LEU A 117 -7.54 2.38 9.38
C LEU A 117 -7.72 3.91 9.39
N LYS A 118 -6.64 4.68 9.21
CA LYS A 118 -6.72 6.14 9.07
C LYS A 118 -7.52 6.55 7.84
N ALA A 119 -7.29 5.89 6.70
CA ALA A 119 -8.03 6.16 5.46
C ALA A 119 -9.53 5.84 5.62
N ILE A 120 -9.86 4.71 6.24
CA ILE A 120 -11.25 4.33 6.54
C ILE A 120 -11.91 5.37 7.46
N ASN A 121 -11.20 5.81 8.50
CA ASN A 121 -11.73 6.79 9.45
C ASN A 121 -11.94 8.15 8.77
N ALA A 122 -11.02 8.61 7.93
CA ALA A 122 -11.19 9.82 7.13
C ALA A 122 -12.42 9.73 6.20
N GLY A 123 -12.63 8.58 5.56
CA GLY A 123 -13.81 8.31 4.75
C GLY A 123 -15.12 8.36 5.55
N LEU A 124 -15.14 7.75 6.74
CA LEU A 124 -16.28 7.79 7.65
C LEU A 124 -16.57 9.22 8.13
N VAL A 125 -15.55 10.01 8.46
CA VAL A 125 -15.71 11.42 8.85
C VAL A 125 -16.32 12.25 7.71
N ALA A 126 -15.88 12.02 6.47
CA ALA A 126 -16.45 12.68 5.30
C ALA A 126 -17.93 12.30 5.10
N GLN A 127 -18.28 11.03 5.22
CA GLN A 127 -19.67 10.55 5.13
C GLN A 127 -20.56 11.16 6.23
N VAL A 128 -20.07 11.20 7.47
CA VAL A 128 -20.78 11.83 8.60
C VAL A 128 -20.99 13.32 8.34
N THR A 129 -19.99 14.01 7.78
CA THR A 129 -20.08 15.44 7.46
C THR A 129 -21.13 15.69 6.37
N LEU A 130 -21.14 14.85 5.32
CA LEU A 130 -22.13 14.92 4.25
C LEU A 130 -23.55 14.65 4.78
N LEU A 131 -23.71 13.62 5.61
CA LEU A 131 -24.99 13.31 6.25
C LEU A 131 -25.47 14.44 7.15
N LYS A 132 -24.59 15.06 7.93
CA LYS A 132 -24.93 16.24 8.75
C LYS A 132 -25.39 17.41 7.87
N ALA A 133 -24.68 17.71 6.79
CA ALA A 133 -25.07 18.75 5.84
C ALA A 133 -26.44 18.45 5.21
N LYS A 134 -26.71 17.18 4.89
CA LYS A 134 -28.01 16.73 4.36
C LYS A 134 -29.14 16.81 5.37
N ILE A 135 -28.88 16.53 6.65
CA ILE A 135 -29.86 16.71 7.72
C ILE A 135 -30.17 18.20 7.89
N ILE A 136 -29.15 19.05 7.96
CA ILE A 136 -29.33 20.51 8.06
C ILE A 136 -30.15 21.05 6.88
N SER A 137 -29.89 20.57 5.66
CA SER A 137 -30.67 20.99 4.49
C SER A 137 -32.12 20.50 4.53
N LEU A 138 -32.37 19.29 5.04
CA LEU A 138 -33.72 18.77 5.22
C LEU A 138 -34.49 19.49 6.33
N ASP A 139 -33.84 19.77 7.47
CA ASP A 139 -34.44 20.46 8.61
C ASP A 139 -34.77 21.92 8.23
N SER A 140 -33.89 22.59 7.47
CA SER A 140 -34.16 23.94 6.95
C SER A 140 -35.32 24.00 5.93
N CYS A 141 -35.73 22.85 5.40
CA CYS A 141 -36.85 22.72 4.45
C CYS A 141 -38.20 22.48 5.15
N GLN A 142 -38.21 22.26 6.47
CA GLN A 142 -39.44 22.01 7.24
C GLN A 142 -40.02 23.24 7.96
N GLU A 143 -39.24 24.31 8.20
CA GLU A 143 -39.74 25.47 8.96
C GLU A 143 -40.62 26.42 8.14
N ASP A 144 -40.44 26.46 6.81
CA ASP A 144 -41.33 27.20 5.90
C ASP A 144 -42.21 26.21 5.14
N GLY A 145 -43.51 26.18 5.48
CA GLY A 145 -44.53 25.28 4.92
C GLY A 145 -44.85 25.47 3.43
N GLY A 146 -43.85 25.45 2.57
CA GLY A 146 -43.97 25.42 1.12
C GLY A 146 -43.03 24.35 0.55
N SER A 147 -43.60 23.36 -0.14
CA SER A 147 -42.84 22.48 -1.02
C SER A 147 -42.14 23.30 -2.11
N ARG A 148 -40.91 23.74 -1.82
CA ARG A 148 -39.96 24.33 -2.76
C ARG A 148 -38.55 23.96 -2.29
N GLY A 149 -38.12 22.77 -2.66
CA GLY A 149 -36.75 22.34 -2.43
C GLY A 149 -35.77 23.17 -3.27
N GLY A 150 -34.85 23.88 -2.60
CA GLY A 150 -33.48 24.12 -3.06
C GLY A 150 -33.27 24.96 -4.33
N ILE A 151 -33.79 26.20 -4.35
CA ILE A 151 -33.63 27.16 -5.46
C ILE A 151 -32.37 28.00 -5.17
N GLY A 152 -31.24 27.72 -5.83
CA GLY A 152 -30.02 28.50 -5.67
C GLY A 152 -28.80 27.84 -6.29
N GLU A 153 -28.25 26.81 -5.65
CA GLU A 153 -27.06 26.08 -6.14
C GLU A 153 -27.41 24.72 -6.75
N TYR A 154 -28.54 24.11 -6.36
CA TYR A 154 -29.05 22.86 -6.95
C TYR A 154 -29.86 23.08 -8.23
N GLU A 155 -30.38 24.28 -8.48
CA GLU A 155 -31.08 24.61 -9.74
C GLU A 155 -30.11 24.72 -10.91
N GLU A 156 -28.94 25.32 -10.71
CA GLU A 156 -27.91 25.41 -11.75
C GLU A 156 -27.34 24.02 -12.07
N GLY A 157 -27.01 23.23 -11.04
CA GLY A 157 -26.58 21.84 -11.21
C GLY A 157 -27.67 20.95 -11.81
N GLY A 158 -28.92 21.11 -11.40
CA GLY A 158 -30.08 20.39 -11.92
C GLY A 158 -30.35 20.70 -13.39
N ALA A 159 -30.31 21.98 -13.77
CA ALA A 159 -30.47 22.40 -15.16
C ALA A 159 -29.34 21.84 -16.05
N ILE A 160 -28.09 21.82 -15.56
CA ILE A 160 -26.95 21.24 -16.29
C ILE A 160 -27.10 19.72 -16.41
N ILE A 161 -27.53 19.03 -15.34
CA ILE A 161 -27.79 17.58 -15.35
C ILE A 161 -28.94 17.24 -16.31
N ASP A 162 -30.00 18.04 -16.32
CA ASP A 162 -31.14 17.86 -17.23
C ASP A 162 -30.74 18.12 -18.69
N GLU A 163 -29.93 19.15 -18.95
CA GLU A 163 -29.37 19.42 -20.28
C GLU A 163 -28.46 18.26 -20.74
N LEU A 164 -27.62 17.72 -19.85
CA LEU A 164 -26.78 16.55 -20.13
C LEU A 164 -27.63 15.31 -20.41
N ASN A 165 -28.65 15.04 -19.61
CA ASN A 165 -29.59 13.92 -19.81
C ASN A 165 -30.33 14.05 -21.15
N GLN A 166 -30.71 15.26 -21.55
CA GLN A 166 -31.34 15.52 -22.84
C GLN A 166 -30.37 15.31 -24.01
N LYS A 167 -29.11 15.75 -23.87
CA LYS A 167 -28.05 15.52 -24.87
C LYS A 167 -27.73 14.02 -25.03
N LEU A 168 -27.61 13.30 -23.91
CA LEU A 168 -27.40 11.84 -23.89
C LEU A 168 -28.59 11.12 -24.53
N PHE A 169 -29.82 11.51 -24.20
CA PHE A 169 -31.02 10.97 -24.83
C PHE A 169 -31.01 11.19 -26.36
N LEU A 170 -30.60 12.35 -26.84
CA LEU A 170 -30.51 12.63 -28.28
C LEU A 170 -29.47 11.76 -28.97
N ILE A 171 -28.30 11.58 -28.37
CA ILE A 171 -27.23 10.72 -28.91
C ILE A 171 -27.69 9.26 -28.95
N LEU A 172 -28.29 8.76 -27.86
CA LEU A 172 -28.80 7.39 -27.78
C LEU A 172 -29.92 7.15 -28.80
N LYS A 173 -30.85 8.10 -28.93
CA LYS A 173 -31.92 8.04 -29.93
C LYS A 173 -31.34 8.00 -31.35
N LEU A 174 -30.36 8.85 -31.65
CA LEU A 174 -29.72 8.89 -32.97
C LEU A 174 -28.98 7.58 -33.25
N PHE A 175 -28.21 7.08 -32.29
CA PHE A 175 -27.50 5.81 -32.41
C PHE A 175 -28.46 4.64 -32.67
N GLN A 176 -29.55 4.54 -31.92
CA GLN A 176 -30.52 3.46 -32.10
C GLN A 176 -31.29 3.58 -33.42
N LEU A 177 -31.71 4.78 -33.81
CA LEU A 177 -32.38 4.99 -35.11
C LEU A 177 -31.43 4.71 -36.28
N LEU A 178 -30.16 5.11 -36.16
CA LEU A 178 -29.14 4.80 -37.16
C LEU A 178 -28.97 3.30 -37.27
N ARG A 179 -28.76 2.59 -36.15
CA ARG A 179 -28.67 1.13 -36.09
C ARG A 179 -29.88 0.45 -36.72
N LEU A 180 -31.10 0.91 -36.42
CA LEU A 180 -32.32 0.39 -37.04
C LEU A 180 -32.34 0.66 -38.56
N ASN A 181 -31.90 1.82 -39.02
CA ASN A 181 -31.88 2.17 -40.45
C ASN A 181 -30.73 1.52 -41.23
N THR A 182 -29.66 1.10 -40.54
CA THR A 182 -28.45 0.53 -41.15
C THR A 182 -28.26 -0.95 -40.83
N ILE A 183 -29.33 -1.70 -40.54
CA ILE A 183 -29.29 -3.14 -40.17
C ILE A 183 -28.47 -3.98 -41.15
N LYS A 184 -28.42 -3.62 -42.44
CA LYS A 184 -27.62 -4.33 -43.46
C LYS A 184 -26.15 -3.91 -43.52
N ALA A 185 -25.80 -2.74 -42.98
CA ALA A 185 -24.46 -2.18 -43.05
C ALA A 185 -23.68 -2.32 -41.72
N VAL A 186 -24.37 -2.66 -40.63
CA VAL A 186 -23.80 -2.80 -39.30
C VAL A 186 -24.24 -4.12 -38.69
N ARG A 187 -23.29 -4.92 -38.18
CA ARG A 187 -23.52 -6.23 -37.57
C ARG A 187 -22.90 -6.28 -36.17
N ILE A 188 -23.61 -6.90 -35.22
CA ILE A 188 -23.06 -7.19 -33.89
C ILE A 188 -22.52 -8.62 -33.90
N ILE A 189 -21.31 -8.79 -33.40
CA ILE A 189 -20.64 -10.07 -33.17
C ILE A 189 -20.47 -10.22 -31.66
N GLU A 190 -21.27 -11.10 -31.05
CA GLU A 190 -21.25 -11.31 -29.59
C GLU A 190 -20.10 -12.21 -29.14
N VAL A 191 -19.75 -13.20 -29.95
CA VAL A 191 -18.66 -14.15 -29.68
C VAL A 191 -17.52 -13.87 -30.67
N PRO A 192 -16.28 -13.65 -30.19
CA PRO A 192 -15.16 -13.41 -31.08
C PRO A 192 -14.94 -14.63 -31.99
N THR A 193 -14.63 -14.36 -33.25
CA THR A 193 -14.31 -15.36 -34.27
C THR A 193 -12.87 -15.17 -34.75
N ASP A 194 -12.27 -16.17 -35.38
CA ASP A 194 -10.88 -16.09 -35.88
C ASP A 194 -10.62 -14.89 -36.81
N ALA A 195 -11.66 -14.35 -37.43
CA ALA A 195 -11.57 -13.21 -38.35
C ALA A 195 -11.98 -11.86 -37.72
N HIS A 196 -12.77 -11.87 -36.64
CA HIS A 196 -13.39 -10.66 -36.09
C HIS A 196 -13.54 -10.72 -34.57
N GLU A 197 -13.10 -9.66 -33.89
CA GLU A 197 -13.30 -9.45 -32.47
C GLU A 197 -14.78 -9.18 -32.12
N ALA A 198 -15.16 -9.41 -30.86
CA ALA A 198 -16.52 -9.16 -30.39
C ALA A 198 -16.82 -7.65 -30.31
N GLY A 199 -17.97 -7.25 -30.87
CA GLY A 199 -18.39 -5.85 -30.92
C GLY A 199 -19.30 -5.52 -32.11
N LEU A 200 -19.51 -4.21 -32.33
CA LEU A 200 -20.24 -3.64 -33.44
C LEU A 200 -19.30 -3.43 -34.64
N HIS A 201 -19.58 -4.10 -35.74
CA HIS A 201 -18.80 -3.99 -36.99
C HIS A 201 -19.63 -3.31 -38.09
N GLY A 202 -19.00 -2.38 -38.80
CA GLY A 202 -19.51 -1.81 -40.03
C GLY A 202 -18.85 -2.42 -41.27
N VAL A 203 -19.21 -1.88 -42.43
CA VAL A 203 -18.62 -2.30 -43.74
C VAL A 203 -17.10 -2.09 -43.80
N LEU A 204 -16.57 -1.09 -43.07
CA LEU A 204 -15.16 -0.71 -43.11
C LEU A 204 -14.34 -1.23 -41.91
N GLY A 205 -14.94 -1.99 -40.98
CA GLY A 205 -14.27 -2.54 -39.81
C GLY A 205 -15.04 -2.33 -38.50
N LEU A 206 -14.35 -2.51 -37.38
CA LEU A 206 -14.91 -2.36 -36.02
C LEU A 206 -15.32 -0.91 -35.76
N ILE A 207 -16.56 -0.71 -35.33
CA ILE A 207 -17.12 0.60 -34.94
C ILE A 207 -17.07 0.78 -33.43
N ALA A 208 -17.39 -0.27 -32.65
CA ALA A 208 -17.35 -0.24 -31.20
C ALA A 208 -17.07 -1.65 -30.64
N THR A 209 -16.29 -1.72 -29.59
CA THR A 209 -15.98 -2.96 -28.86
C THR A 209 -17.18 -3.44 -28.02
N SER A 210 -17.16 -4.70 -27.60
CA SER A 210 -18.18 -5.22 -26.67
C SER A 210 -18.28 -4.38 -25.37
N THR A 211 -17.15 -3.96 -24.82
CA THR A 211 -17.12 -3.16 -23.58
C THR A 211 -17.75 -1.78 -23.75
N GLU A 212 -17.61 -1.17 -24.93
CA GLU A 212 -18.23 0.13 -25.23
C GLU A 212 -19.74 -0.01 -25.45
N LEU A 213 -20.20 -1.15 -25.99
CA LEU A 213 -21.62 -1.48 -26.07
C LEU A 213 -22.24 -1.68 -24.69
N ASP A 214 -21.55 -2.38 -23.78
CA ASP A 214 -22.00 -2.57 -22.40
C ASP A 214 -22.10 -1.22 -21.66
N GLN A 215 -21.15 -0.30 -21.90
CA GLN A 215 -21.22 1.05 -21.36
C GLN A 215 -22.41 1.85 -21.91
N LEU A 216 -22.74 1.69 -23.20
CA LEU A 216 -23.94 2.29 -23.79
C LEU A 216 -25.24 1.77 -23.14
N GLU A 217 -25.30 0.49 -22.80
CA GLU A 217 -26.43 -0.10 -22.07
C GLU A 217 -26.53 0.46 -20.64
N LEU A 218 -25.41 0.59 -19.93
CA LEU A 218 -25.37 1.21 -18.61
C LEU A 218 -25.83 2.68 -18.64
N ILE A 219 -25.42 3.44 -19.66
CA ILE A 219 -25.87 4.83 -19.85
C ILE A 219 -27.38 4.87 -20.08
N LEU A 220 -27.91 3.95 -20.89
CA LEU A 220 -29.36 3.84 -21.13
C LEU A 220 -30.14 3.51 -19.86
N ASP A 221 -29.60 2.67 -18.97
CA ASP A 221 -30.21 2.36 -17.67
C ASP A 221 -30.12 3.52 -16.66
N SER A 222 -29.10 4.38 -16.79
CA SER A 222 -28.90 5.56 -15.95
C SER A 222 -29.79 6.76 -16.32
N LEU A 223 -30.43 6.74 -17.50
CA LEU A 223 -31.32 7.81 -17.93
C LEU A 223 -32.57 7.91 -17.04
N PRO A 224 -33.11 9.14 -16.83
CA PRO A 224 -34.40 9.33 -16.18
C PRO A 224 -35.50 8.47 -16.81
N THR A 225 -36.38 7.91 -15.97
CA THR A 225 -37.42 6.94 -16.36
C THR A 225 -38.32 7.43 -17.50
N GLU A 226 -38.54 8.73 -17.57
CA GLU A 226 -39.42 9.43 -18.51
C GLU A 226 -38.79 9.46 -19.90
N LEU A 227 -37.49 9.78 -19.98
CA LEU A 227 -36.72 9.76 -21.22
C LEU A 227 -36.55 8.32 -21.74
N ARG A 228 -36.32 7.36 -20.83
CA ARG A 228 -36.27 5.94 -21.18
C ARG A 228 -37.60 5.45 -21.78
N LYS A 229 -38.73 5.82 -21.19
CA LYS A 229 -40.07 5.51 -21.74
C LYS A 229 -40.28 6.11 -23.12
N GLN A 230 -39.86 7.36 -23.33
CA GLN A 230 -39.94 8.02 -24.64
C GLN A 230 -39.06 7.33 -25.69
N LEU A 231 -37.84 6.96 -25.34
CA LEU A 231 -36.93 6.21 -26.22
C LEU A 231 -37.57 4.90 -26.67
N ASN A 232 -38.07 4.11 -25.72
CA ASN A 232 -38.73 2.84 -25.99
C ASN A 232 -40.01 2.99 -26.83
N ALA A 233 -40.79 4.06 -26.62
CA ALA A 233 -41.95 4.36 -27.44
C ALA A 233 -41.57 4.68 -28.90
N ILE A 234 -40.47 5.41 -29.10
CA ILE A 234 -39.93 5.73 -30.43
C ILE A 234 -39.46 4.46 -31.14
N LEU A 235 -38.71 3.59 -30.45
CA LEU A 235 -38.26 2.32 -31.02
C LEU A 235 -39.43 1.43 -31.45
N ARG A 236 -40.45 1.27 -30.59
CA ARG A 236 -41.65 0.49 -30.92
C ARG A 236 -42.40 1.06 -32.12
N SER A 237 -42.47 2.39 -32.25
CA SER A 237 -43.11 3.04 -33.39
C SER A 237 -42.32 2.84 -34.70
N ALA A 238 -40.98 2.84 -34.63
CA ALA A 238 -40.11 2.62 -35.78
C ALA A 238 -40.11 1.15 -36.25
N GLU A 239 -40.29 0.21 -35.32
CA GLU A 239 -40.46 -1.22 -35.64
C GLU A 239 -41.85 -1.51 -36.24
N PHE A 240 -42.90 -0.85 -35.76
CA PHE A 240 -44.27 -1.02 -36.26
C PHE A 240 -44.44 -0.48 -37.70
N GLN A 241 -43.71 0.57 -38.09
CA GLN A 241 -43.73 1.08 -39.48
C GLN A 241 -43.03 0.16 -40.50
N ARG A 242 -42.44 -0.95 -40.05
CA ARG A 242 -41.72 -1.91 -40.90
C ARG A 242 -42.36 -3.30 -40.97
N SER A 243 -43.41 -3.54 -40.20
CA SER A 243 -44.26 -4.74 -40.31
C SER A 243 -45.37 -4.49 -41.33
#